data_AF-A0A101QRK6-F1
#
_entry.id   AF-A0A101QRK6-F1
#
_cell.length_a   1.000
_cell.length_b   1.000
_cell.length_c   1.000
_cell.angle_alpha   90.00
_cell.angle_beta   90.00
_cell.angle_gamma   90.00
#
_symmetry.space_group_name_H-M   'P 1'
#
loop_
_entity.id
_entity.type
_entity.pdbx_description
1 polymer ?
#
loop_
_entity_poly.entity_id
_entity_poly.type
_entity_poly.pdbx_seq_one_letter_code
_entity_poly.pdbx_strand_id
1 'polypeptide(L)'
;MTDLSPASQKLLREIAKYDTGAGVLFRHAPRGRYSHPNTLMTYNMRTFWPLTGLGLVDDGGNDSAPVRITEAGQKLAAELEEQHKTQQAAKKARPKPSADGATALRLLREIAKHDGSLIYDDGLRRVWRVASRDGHRASIGIWVALEKAGYIRTERVSSIGGQRVSITDAGRQRIAPA
;
A
#
# COMPACT_ATOMS: atom_id res chain seq x y z
N MET A 1 -15.02 -15.68 -12.10
CA MET A 1 -13.80 -14.93 -11.71
C MET A 1 -12.61 -15.77 -12.12
N THR A 2 -11.74 -15.27 -12.98
CA THR A 2 -10.52 -15.99 -13.37
C THR A 2 -9.56 -16.12 -12.18
N ASP A 3 -8.98 -17.31 -11.97
CA ASP A 3 -8.00 -17.66 -10.93
C ASP A 3 -6.61 -16.98 -11.12
N LEU A 4 -6.60 -15.73 -11.59
CA LEU A 4 -5.36 -14.97 -11.76
C LEU A 4 -4.94 -14.33 -10.44
N SER A 5 -3.67 -14.52 -10.08
CA SER A 5 -3.05 -13.79 -8.97
C SER A 5 -3.07 -12.28 -9.21
N PRO A 6 -3.02 -11.43 -8.16
CA PRO A 6 -2.96 -9.97 -8.33
C PRO A 6 -1.77 -9.50 -9.20
N ALA A 7 -0.66 -10.23 -9.18
CA ALA A 7 0.50 -9.93 -10.02
C ALA A 7 0.21 -10.23 -11.50
N SER A 8 -0.47 -11.34 -11.80
CA SER A 8 -0.86 -11.70 -13.16
C SER A 8 -1.94 -10.78 -13.71
N GLN A 9 -2.92 -10.40 -12.88
CA GLN A 9 -3.92 -9.38 -13.25
C GLN A 9 -3.27 -8.04 -13.58
N LYS A 10 -2.28 -7.62 -12.79
CA LYS A 10 -1.53 -6.40 -13.07
C LYS A 10 -0.74 -6.50 -14.38
N LEU A 11 -0.02 -7.59 -14.57
CA LEU A 11 0.76 -7.84 -15.78
C LEU A 11 -0.14 -7.81 -17.03
N LEU A 12 -1.29 -8.49 -17.00
CA LEU A 12 -2.25 -8.50 -18.11
C LEU A 12 -2.73 -7.09 -18.47
N ARG A 13 -3.06 -6.26 -17.48
CA ARG A 13 -3.46 -4.87 -17.72
C ARG A 13 -2.33 -4.02 -18.30
N GLU A 14 -1.09 -4.24 -17.87
CA GLU A 14 0.06 -3.53 -18.45
C GLU A 14 0.31 -3.94 -19.89
N ILE A 15 0.26 -5.24 -20.21
CA ILE A 15 0.37 -5.72 -21.59
C ILE A 15 -0.76 -5.12 -22.44
N ALA A 16 -2.01 -5.16 -21.98
CA ALA A 16 -3.16 -4.57 -22.68
C ALA A 16 -2.99 -3.08 -22.97
N LYS A 17 -2.34 -2.35 -22.06
CA LYS A 17 -2.11 -0.91 -22.18
C LYS A 17 -1.02 -0.58 -23.20
N TYR A 18 0.02 -1.41 -23.31
CA TYR A 18 1.22 -1.10 -24.08
C TYR A 18 1.36 -1.91 -25.37
N ASP A 19 0.56 -2.96 -25.56
CA ASP A 19 0.50 -3.67 -26.82
C ASP A 19 -0.28 -2.86 -27.86
N THR A 20 0.44 -2.27 -28.82
CA THR A 20 -0.13 -1.55 -29.97
C THR A 20 -0.32 -2.44 -31.20
N GLY A 21 -0.31 -3.77 -31.03
CA GLY A 21 -0.43 -4.78 -32.09
C GLY A 21 0.88 -5.48 -32.43
N ALA A 22 2.03 -4.93 -32.02
CA ALA A 22 3.34 -5.55 -32.22
C ALA A 22 3.72 -6.53 -31.10
N GLY A 23 3.03 -6.46 -29.95
CA GLY A 23 3.42 -7.11 -28.70
C GLY A 23 4.36 -6.25 -27.86
N VAL A 24 4.46 -6.61 -26.59
CA VAL A 24 5.35 -5.99 -25.61
C VAL A 24 6.59 -6.85 -25.43
N LEU A 25 7.76 -6.32 -25.81
CA LEU A 25 9.03 -7.03 -25.64
C LEU A 25 9.59 -6.84 -24.23
N PHE A 26 9.44 -7.87 -23.41
CA PHE A 26 10.04 -7.88 -22.08
C PHE A 26 11.52 -8.26 -22.14
N ARG A 27 12.34 -7.62 -21.30
CA ARG A 27 13.79 -7.90 -21.25
C ARG A 27 14.11 -8.79 -20.06
N HIS A 28 15.04 -9.72 -20.24
CA HIS A 28 15.48 -10.56 -19.13
C HIS A 28 16.09 -9.71 -18.00
N ALA A 29 15.73 -10.03 -16.76
CA ALA A 29 16.23 -9.44 -15.54
C ALA A 29 16.73 -10.54 -14.58
N PRO A 30 17.66 -10.25 -13.65
CA PRO A 30 18.20 -11.25 -12.76
C PRO A 30 17.14 -12.03 -11.96
N ARG A 31 17.45 -13.28 -11.63
CA ARG A 31 16.64 -14.18 -10.78
C ARG A 31 15.29 -14.61 -11.40
N GLY A 32 15.29 -14.96 -12.70
CA GLY A 32 14.10 -15.49 -13.38
C GLY A 32 12.97 -14.46 -13.48
N ARG A 33 13.35 -13.23 -13.85
CA ARG A 33 12.43 -12.10 -13.94
C ARG A 33 12.52 -11.48 -15.32
N TYR A 34 11.47 -10.77 -15.69
CA TYR A 34 11.46 -9.95 -16.89
C TYR A 34 11.08 -8.52 -16.54
N SER A 35 11.78 -7.57 -17.16
CA SER A 35 11.55 -6.14 -17.01
C SER A 35 10.68 -5.64 -18.16
N HIS A 36 9.62 -4.93 -17.82
CA HIS A 36 8.75 -4.26 -18.78
C HIS A 36 9.50 -3.07 -19.41
N PRO A 37 9.50 -2.92 -20.76
CA PRO A 37 10.33 -1.92 -21.44
C PRO A 37 9.96 -0.48 -21.08
N ASN A 38 8.66 -0.18 -20.92
CA ASN A 38 8.17 1.19 -20.70
C ASN A 38 8.05 1.60 -19.22
N THR A 39 7.90 0.64 -18.29
CA THR A 39 7.63 0.94 -16.87
C THR A 39 8.78 0.54 -15.96
N LEU A 40 9.76 -0.21 -16.48
CA LEU A 40 10.87 -0.82 -15.72
C LEU A 40 10.41 -1.72 -14.57
N MET A 41 9.12 -2.06 -14.54
CA MET A 41 8.57 -3.00 -13.57
C MET A 41 9.09 -4.40 -13.86
N THR A 42 9.47 -5.11 -12.80
CA THR A 42 9.93 -6.50 -12.92
C THR A 42 8.85 -7.48 -12.53
N TYR A 43 8.65 -8.48 -13.37
CA TYR A 43 7.69 -9.56 -13.21
C TYR A 43 8.45 -10.87 -13.07
N ASN A 44 7.96 -11.77 -12.21
CA ASN A 44 8.50 -13.12 -12.16
C ASN A 44 8.07 -13.87 -13.43
N MET A 45 8.93 -14.73 -13.99
CA MET A 45 8.59 -15.59 -15.12
C MET A 45 7.28 -16.36 -14.89
N ARG A 46 7.06 -16.87 -13.67
CA ARG A 46 5.83 -17.62 -13.30
C ARG A 46 4.56 -16.77 -13.39
N THR A 47 4.66 -15.45 -13.40
CA THR A 47 3.52 -14.54 -13.54
C THR A 47 2.90 -14.63 -14.95
N PHE A 48 3.70 -15.02 -15.96
CA PHE A 48 3.28 -15.13 -17.36
C PHE A 48 2.52 -16.43 -17.66
N TRP A 49 2.90 -17.53 -17.03
CA TRP A 49 2.31 -18.87 -17.26
C TRP A 49 0.79 -18.93 -17.20
N PRO A 50 0.09 -18.35 -16.20
CA PRO A 50 -1.36 -18.38 -16.20
C PRO A 50 -1.98 -17.50 -17.30
N LEU A 51 -1.24 -16.51 -17.83
CA LEU A 51 -1.74 -15.67 -18.93
C LEU A 51 -1.66 -16.42 -20.26
N THR A 52 -0.54 -17.10 -20.52
CA THR A 52 -0.37 -17.93 -21.72
C THR A 52 -1.24 -19.18 -21.67
N GLY A 53 -1.26 -19.87 -20.52
CA GLY A 53 -2.06 -21.09 -20.32
C GLY A 53 -3.58 -20.89 -20.43
N LEU A 54 -4.08 -19.67 -20.17
CA LEU A 54 -5.49 -19.31 -20.36
C LEU A 54 -5.76 -18.66 -21.74
N GLY A 55 -4.75 -18.58 -22.62
CA GLY A 55 -4.90 -17.97 -23.95
C GLY A 55 -5.18 -16.46 -23.91
N LEU A 56 -4.79 -15.78 -22.83
CA LEU A 56 -4.98 -14.34 -22.66
C LEU A 56 -3.87 -13.52 -23.34
N VAL A 57 -2.71 -14.14 -23.50
CA VAL A 57 -1.56 -13.58 -24.24
C VAL A 57 -0.91 -14.69 -25.08
N ASP A 58 -0.27 -14.27 -26.16
CA ASP A 58 0.62 -15.08 -26.99
C ASP A 58 2.06 -14.60 -26.77
N ASP A 59 2.93 -15.49 -26.29
CA ASP A 59 4.34 -15.19 -26.03
C ASP A 59 5.27 -15.62 -27.18
N GLY A 60 4.73 -16.07 -28.31
CA GLY A 60 5.51 -16.50 -29.48
C GLY A 60 6.42 -17.71 -29.21
N GLY A 61 6.26 -18.40 -28.07
CA GLY A 61 6.97 -19.62 -27.74
C GLY A 61 8.48 -19.45 -27.45
N ASN A 62 8.99 -18.22 -27.31
CA ASN A 62 10.38 -17.99 -26.88
C ASN A 62 10.53 -16.74 -26.01
N ASP A 63 11.52 -16.75 -25.10
CA ASP A 63 11.76 -15.70 -24.10
C ASP A 63 12.13 -14.30 -24.65
N SER A 64 12.46 -14.21 -25.93
CA SER A 64 12.80 -12.99 -26.67
C SER A 64 11.68 -12.54 -27.62
N ALA A 65 10.57 -13.28 -27.69
CA ALA A 65 9.43 -12.90 -28.51
C ALA A 65 8.58 -11.82 -27.79
N PRO A 66 8.03 -10.85 -28.55
CA PRO A 66 7.08 -9.89 -28.00
C PRO A 66 5.82 -10.60 -27.49
N VAL A 67 5.41 -10.30 -26.27
CA VAL A 67 4.17 -10.84 -25.70
C VAL A 67 2.98 -10.02 -26.21
N ARG A 68 2.10 -10.66 -26.96
CA ARG A 68 0.91 -10.04 -27.57
C ARG A 68 -0.33 -10.36 -26.76
N ILE A 69 -1.23 -9.40 -26.62
CA ILE A 69 -2.52 -9.63 -25.99
C ILE A 69 -3.50 -10.24 -27.00
N THR A 70 -4.26 -11.24 -26.56
CA THR A 70 -5.34 -11.81 -27.38
C THR A 70 -6.64 -11.02 -27.19
N GLU A 71 -7.65 -11.25 -28.03
CA GLU A 71 -8.98 -10.64 -27.83
C GLU A 71 -9.59 -11.01 -26.48
N ALA A 72 -9.42 -12.26 -26.03
CA ALA A 72 -9.86 -12.70 -24.72
C ALA A 72 -9.11 -11.97 -23.59
N GLY A 73 -7.79 -11.79 -23.76
CA GLY A 73 -6.97 -10.99 -22.87
C GLY A 73 -7.43 -9.53 -22.78
N GLN A 74 -7.75 -8.90 -23.92
CA GLN A 74 -8.23 -7.51 -23.97
C GLN A 74 -9.54 -7.34 -23.22
N LYS A 75 -10.52 -8.24 -23.43
CA LYS A 75 -11.80 -8.23 -22.72
C LYS A 75 -11.60 -8.33 -21.20
N LEU A 76 -10.81 -9.30 -20.75
CA LEU A 76 -10.54 -9.47 -19.32
C LEU A 76 -9.74 -8.30 -18.73
N ALA A 77 -8.77 -7.75 -19.47
CA ALA A 77 -8.00 -6.59 -19.03
C ALA A 77 -8.90 -5.36 -18.81
N ALA A 78 -9.88 -5.13 -19.67
CA ALA A 78 -10.85 -4.05 -19.52
C ALA A 78 -11.71 -4.22 -18.25
N GLU A 79 -12.22 -5.43 -17.99
CA GLU A 79 -12.97 -5.74 -16.76
C GLU A 79 -12.12 -5.50 -15.51
N LEU A 80 -10.87 -5.96 -15.52
CA LEU A 80 -9.95 -5.79 -14.40
C LEU A 80 -9.58 -4.32 -14.19
N GLU A 81 -9.49 -3.52 -15.25
CA GLU A 81 -9.19 -2.09 -15.14
C GLU A 81 -10.36 -1.32 -14.50
N GLU A 82 -11.60 -1.64 -14.85
CA GLU A 82 -12.78 -1.05 -14.20
C GLU A 82 -12.89 -1.46 -12.72
N GLN A 83 -12.62 -2.73 -12.41
CA GLN A 83 -12.55 -3.19 -11.02
C GLN A 83 -11.44 -2.46 -10.24
N HIS A 84 -10.27 -2.29 -10.86
CA HIS A 84 -9.14 -1.59 -10.25
C HIS A 84 -9.46 -0.11 -10.00
N LYS A 85 -10.08 0.59 -10.96
CA LYS A 85 -10.55 1.97 -10.79
C LYS A 85 -11.55 2.08 -9.65
N THR A 86 -12.51 1.15 -9.58
CA THR A 86 -13.51 1.10 -8.51
C THR A 86 -12.85 0.89 -7.13
N GLN A 87 -11.90 -0.04 -7.04
CA GLN A 87 -11.14 -0.27 -5.80
C GLN A 87 -10.29 0.94 -5.40
N GLN A 88 -9.66 1.62 -6.36
CA GLN A 88 -8.90 2.84 -6.12
C GLN A 88 -9.81 3.98 -5.66
N ALA A 89 -10.96 4.17 -6.30
CA ALA A 89 -11.96 5.16 -5.92
C ALA A 89 -12.49 4.87 -4.51
N ALA A 90 -12.83 3.63 -4.20
CA ALA A 90 -13.24 3.20 -2.86
C ALA A 90 -12.13 3.47 -1.83
N LYS A 91 -10.87 3.14 -2.15
CA LYS A 91 -9.73 3.41 -1.26
C LYS A 91 -9.52 4.91 -1.03
N LYS A 92 -9.74 5.75 -2.05
CA LYS A 92 -9.64 7.22 -1.95
C LYS A 92 -10.81 7.83 -1.17
N ALA A 93 -12.00 7.27 -1.32
CA ALA A 93 -13.22 7.70 -0.64
C ALA A 93 -13.29 7.26 0.83
N ARG A 94 -12.46 6.29 1.25
CA ARG A 94 -12.40 5.86 2.66
C ARG A 94 -12.15 7.08 3.56
N PRO A 95 -12.91 7.23 4.66
CA PRO A 95 -12.72 8.33 5.58
C PRO A 95 -11.29 8.31 6.10
N LYS A 96 -10.66 9.48 6.10
CA LYS A 96 -9.31 9.62 6.64
C LYS A 96 -9.35 9.35 8.15
N PRO A 97 -8.26 8.84 8.73
CA PRO A 97 -8.10 8.75 10.18
C PRO A 97 -8.47 10.10 10.83
N SER A 98 -9.40 10.08 11.77
CA SER A 98 -9.88 11.25 12.51
C SER A 98 -9.37 11.21 13.95
N ALA A 99 -9.11 12.37 14.52
CA ALA A 99 -8.75 12.54 15.93
C ALA A 99 -9.90 12.17 16.88
N ASP A 100 -11.15 12.17 16.39
CA ASP A 100 -12.35 11.89 17.19
C ASP A 100 -12.79 10.43 17.18
N GLY A 101 -12.13 9.59 16.38
CA GLY A 101 -12.45 8.17 16.32
C GLY A 101 -12.10 7.44 17.62
N ALA A 102 -12.81 6.34 17.91
CA ALA A 102 -12.57 5.52 19.10
C ALA A 102 -11.09 5.08 19.25
N THR A 103 -10.43 4.73 18.14
CA THR A 103 -9.00 4.38 18.13
C THR A 103 -8.11 5.56 18.49
N ALA A 104 -8.43 6.76 18.00
CA ALA A 104 -7.68 7.97 18.30
C ALA A 104 -7.83 8.37 19.77
N LEU A 105 -9.04 8.29 20.32
CA LEU A 105 -9.30 8.53 21.74
C LEU A 105 -8.59 7.50 22.63
N ARG A 106 -8.56 6.23 22.23
CA ARG A 106 -7.83 5.19 22.96
C ARG A 106 -6.32 5.46 22.96
N LEU A 107 -5.76 5.83 21.80
CA LEU A 107 -4.36 6.21 21.70
C LEU A 107 -4.07 7.47 22.55
N LEU A 108 -4.92 8.50 22.49
CA LEU A 108 -4.74 9.73 23.25
C LEU A 108 -4.73 9.48 24.75
N ARG A 109 -5.63 8.63 25.26
CA ARG A 109 -5.64 8.18 26.66
C ARG A 109 -4.36 7.45 27.03
N GLU A 110 -3.81 6.64 26.13
CA GLU A 110 -2.57 5.94 26.38
C GLU A 110 -1.37 6.89 26.43
N ILE A 111 -1.30 7.84 25.49
CA ILE A 111 -0.27 8.89 25.49
C ILE A 111 -0.36 9.70 26.79
N ALA A 112 -1.56 10.00 27.27
CA ALA A 112 -1.75 10.73 28.53
C ALA A 112 -1.13 10.03 29.75
N LYS A 113 -1.18 8.70 29.80
CA LYS A 113 -0.55 7.90 30.86
C LYS A 113 0.97 7.86 30.76
N HIS A 114 1.49 8.04 29.56
CA HIS A 114 2.89 7.84 29.20
C HIS A 114 3.47 9.10 28.56
N ASP A 115 3.16 10.25 29.15
CA ASP A 115 3.56 11.56 28.63
C ASP A 115 5.09 11.69 28.53
N GLY A 116 5.59 12.20 27.40
CA GLY A 116 7.02 12.30 27.10
C GLY A 116 7.70 11.00 26.66
N SER A 117 6.94 9.92 26.43
CA SER A 117 7.50 8.63 26.00
C SER A 117 8.00 8.63 24.56
N LEU A 118 8.94 7.73 24.27
CA LEU A 118 9.43 7.50 22.92
C LEU A 118 8.37 6.83 22.03
N ILE A 119 8.37 7.20 20.76
CA ILE A 119 7.62 6.56 19.69
C ILE A 119 8.56 5.61 18.95
N TYR A 120 8.13 4.36 18.80
CA TYR A 120 8.83 3.39 17.97
C TYR A 120 8.04 3.13 16.68
N ASP A 121 8.76 3.12 15.56
CA ASP A 121 8.27 2.49 14.35
C ASP A 121 8.41 0.97 14.52
N ASP A 122 7.30 0.25 14.43
CA ASP A 122 7.27 -1.19 14.61
C ASP A 122 7.86 -1.94 13.41
N GLY A 123 8.32 -1.22 12.37
CA GLY A 123 8.86 -1.78 11.12
C GLY A 123 7.80 -2.47 10.26
N LEU A 124 6.59 -2.59 10.78
CA LEU A 124 5.44 -3.25 10.18
C LEU A 124 4.38 -2.21 9.82
N ARG A 125 4.02 -2.16 8.53
CA ARG A 125 2.78 -1.55 8.01
C ARG A 125 2.46 -0.12 8.49
N ARG A 126 3.45 0.78 8.59
CA ARG A 126 3.21 2.21 8.93
C ARG A 126 2.41 2.37 10.23
N VAL A 127 2.83 1.65 11.27
CA VAL A 127 2.24 1.68 12.60
C VAL A 127 3.29 2.18 13.59
N TRP A 128 2.90 3.12 14.42
CA TRP A 128 3.72 3.63 15.51
C TRP A 128 3.15 3.16 16.84
N ARG A 129 4.05 2.94 17.80
CA ARG A 129 3.71 2.52 19.16
C ARG A 129 4.35 3.44 20.19
N VAL A 130 3.65 3.66 21.30
CA VAL A 130 4.22 4.29 22.49
C VAL A 130 5.15 3.27 23.17
N ALA A 131 6.27 3.73 23.70
CA ALA A 131 7.14 2.99 24.60
C ALA A 131 6.48 2.72 25.97
N SER A 132 5.34 2.02 25.99
CA SER A 132 4.65 1.59 27.22
C SER A 132 4.68 0.08 27.39
N ARG A 133 4.44 -0.40 28.62
CA ARG A 133 4.33 -1.83 28.94
C ARG A 133 3.21 -2.51 28.12
N ASP A 134 2.14 -1.77 27.84
CA ASP A 134 0.98 -2.26 27.08
C ASP A 134 1.15 -2.05 25.56
N GLY A 135 2.14 -1.24 25.15
CA GLY A 135 2.64 -1.15 23.78
C GLY A 135 1.58 -0.76 22.74
N HIS A 136 0.67 0.15 23.08
CA HIS A 136 -0.48 0.46 22.23
C HIS A 136 -0.04 0.95 20.84
N ARG A 137 -0.66 0.38 19.80
CA ARG A 137 -0.28 0.57 18.40
C ARG A 137 -1.40 1.25 17.64
N ALA A 138 -1.04 2.24 16.83
CA ALA A 138 -1.96 2.87 15.90
C ALA A 138 -1.26 3.23 14.59
N SER A 139 -2.02 3.26 13.50
CA SER A 139 -1.50 3.69 12.20
C SER A 139 -0.95 5.11 12.29
N ILE A 140 0.12 5.42 11.57
CA ILE A 140 0.71 6.77 11.48
C ILE A 140 -0.35 7.84 11.18
N GLY A 141 -1.37 7.51 10.38
CA GLY A 141 -2.45 8.45 10.07
C GLY A 141 -3.24 8.92 11.29
N ILE A 142 -3.43 8.07 12.30
CA ILE A 142 -4.09 8.44 13.57
C ILE A 142 -3.19 9.35 14.40
N TRP A 143 -1.88 9.06 14.46
CA TRP A 143 -0.90 9.91 15.13
C TRP A 143 -0.87 11.32 14.52
N VAL A 144 -0.79 11.40 13.20
CA VAL A 144 -0.84 12.67 12.46
C VAL A 144 -2.18 13.39 12.67
N ALA A 145 -3.30 12.67 12.76
CA ALA A 145 -4.60 13.28 13.02
C ALA A 145 -4.68 13.91 14.41
N LEU A 146 -4.18 13.22 15.45
CA LEU A 146 -4.12 13.76 16.81
C LEU A 146 -3.20 14.99 16.91
N GLU A 147 -2.05 14.95 16.24
CA GLU A 147 -1.11 16.08 16.21
C GLU A 147 -1.70 17.29 15.48
N LYS A 148 -2.36 17.07 14.33
CA LYS A 148 -3.05 18.14 13.59
C LYS A 148 -4.23 18.74 14.34
N ALA A 149 -4.93 17.93 15.14
CA ALA A 149 -5.98 18.42 16.03
C ALA A 149 -5.40 19.18 17.25
N GLY A 150 -4.08 19.23 17.40
CA GLY A 150 -3.40 19.88 18.50
C GLY A 150 -3.50 19.12 19.81
N TYR A 151 -3.93 17.85 19.82
CA TYR A 151 -4.08 17.06 21.05
C TYR A 151 -2.75 16.50 21.56
N ILE A 152 -1.80 16.26 20.66
CA ILE A 152 -0.45 15.80 21.01
C ILE A 152 0.60 16.61 20.26
N ARG A 153 1.83 16.56 20.73
CA ARG A 153 3.01 17.13 20.07
C ARG A 153 4.08 16.07 19.93
N THR A 154 4.67 15.92 18.75
CA THR A 154 5.83 15.05 18.55
C THR A 154 7.12 15.84 18.38
N GLU A 155 8.17 15.46 19.12
CA GLU A 155 9.46 16.13 19.10
C GLU A 155 10.58 15.16 18.76
N ARG A 156 11.48 15.57 17.87
CA ARG A 156 12.62 14.73 17.48
C ARG A 156 13.67 14.75 18.58
N VAL A 157 14.08 13.57 19.05
CA VAL A 157 15.14 13.42 20.04
C VAL A 157 16.48 13.34 19.32
N SER A 158 17.31 14.38 19.49
CA SER A 158 18.58 14.56 18.79
C SER A 158 19.64 13.52 19.15
N SER A 159 19.64 13.00 20.37
CA SER A 159 20.73 12.16 20.90
C SER A 159 20.61 10.66 20.64
N ILE A 160 19.40 10.14 20.35
CA ILE A 160 19.14 8.68 20.29
C ILE A 160 18.54 8.25 18.95
N GLY A 161 18.14 9.21 18.09
CA GLY A 161 17.42 8.90 16.86
C GLY A 161 16.01 8.38 17.17
N GLY A 162 15.03 9.29 17.23
CA GLY A 162 13.64 8.92 17.49
C GLY A 162 12.75 10.14 17.68
N GLN A 163 11.47 9.90 17.97
CA GLN A 163 10.50 10.94 18.33
C GLN A 163 9.97 10.67 19.73
N ARG A 164 9.77 11.72 20.53
CA ARG A 164 8.96 11.68 21.75
C ARG A 164 7.59 12.24 21.45
N VAL A 165 6.60 11.73 22.16
CA VAL A 165 5.24 12.27 22.13
C VAL A 165 4.89 12.83 23.48
N SER A 166 4.28 14.02 23.48
CA SER A 166 3.66 14.60 24.66
C SER A 166 2.20 14.94 24.41
N ILE A 167 1.37 14.82 25.44
CA ILE A 167 -0.02 15.27 25.40
C ILE A 167 -0.09 16.77 25.68
N THR A 168 -0.94 17.49 24.96
CA THR A 168 -1.20 18.91 25.19
C THR A 168 -2.35 19.11 26.18
N ASP A 169 -2.55 20.34 26.64
CA ASP A 169 -3.70 20.70 27.48
C ASP A 169 -5.04 20.43 26.77
N ALA A 170 -5.14 20.74 25.47
CA ALA A 170 -6.31 20.43 24.66
C ALA A 170 -6.57 18.91 24.59
N GLY A 171 -5.50 18.12 24.46
CA GLY A 171 -5.58 16.66 24.50
C GLY A 171 -6.05 16.13 25.86
N ARG A 172 -5.58 16.72 26.96
CA ARG A 172 -6.00 16.38 28.32
C ARG A 172 -7.47 16.71 28.57
N GLN A 173 -7.92 17.89 28.16
CA GLN A 173 -9.33 18.30 28.24
C GLN A 173 -10.24 17.34 27.44
N ARG A 174 -9.79 16.91 26.26
CA ARG A 174 -10.57 16.01 25.38
C ARG A 174 -10.87 14.64 25.99
N ILE A 175 -10.03 14.16 26.92
CA ILE A 175 -10.16 12.86 27.57
C ILE A 175 -10.62 12.93 29.03
N ALA A 176 -10.79 14.13 29.58
CA ALA A 176 -11.33 14.33 30.91
C ALA A 176 -12.78 13.78 30.97
N PRO A 177 -13.17 13.10 32.06
CA PRO A 177 -14.58 12.76 32.26
C PRO A 177 -15.40 14.05 32.33
N ALA A 178 -16.51 14.08 31.59
CA ALA A 178 -17.52 15.12 31.71
C ALA A 178 -18.21 15.04 33.08
#